data_AF-A0AAV4L5S8-F1
#
_entry.id   AF-A0AAV4L5S8-F1
#
_cell.length_a   1.000
_cell.length_b   1.000
_cell.length_c   1.000
_cell.angle_alpha   90.00
_cell.angle_beta   90.00
_cell.angle_gamma   90.00
#
_symmetry.space_group_name_H-M   'P 1'
#
loop_
_entity.id
_entity.type
_entity.pdbx_description
1 polymer ?
#
loop_
_entity_poly.entity_id
_entity_poly.type
_entity_poly.pdbx_seq_one_letter_code
_entity_poly.pdbx_strand_id
1 'polypeptide(L)'
;MATRGLKRQRGTIPRRVREEVIETWGNDCWLELPVCTHHGEEDDHIIPFKAGGRGTVANIRRACKACNISRSNRVLSGYGATIHAVIGPPCAGKSSYVAQHAASDALVLDFDQLASALTLGGDVKAKPTAPLIQAGQGAWQGAYNKLVRMNAPVDVWLIKSIPASHAHPRLLEEWLALDYDIHVVDPGAAVVFDRLETQQRNEGARQTARQWYSLHLSQQLVDVRQAARRAKLVALGLRSGSTSVASRPEW
;
A
#
# COMPACT_ATOMS: atom_id res chain seq x y z
N MET A 1 -17.75 -24.36 32.43
CA MET A 1 -18.78 -23.56 31.73
C MET A 1 -18.09 -22.64 30.74
N ALA A 2 -18.12 -22.98 29.45
CA ALA A 2 -17.52 -22.16 28.41
C ALA A 2 -18.41 -20.96 28.11
N THR A 3 -17.95 -19.74 28.42
CA THR A 3 -18.58 -18.50 27.98
C THR A 3 -18.51 -18.43 26.46
N ARG A 4 -19.62 -18.79 25.79
CA ARG A 4 -19.87 -18.45 24.39
C ARG A 4 -19.65 -16.93 24.24
N GLY A 5 -18.54 -16.55 23.60
CA GLY A 5 -18.30 -15.15 23.24
C GLY A 5 -19.47 -14.64 22.40
N LEU A 6 -20.21 -13.67 22.93
CA LEU A 6 -21.26 -12.97 22.18
C LEU A 6 -20.62 -12.41 20.90
N LYS A 7 -21.03 -12.92 19.74
CA LYS A 7 -20.67 -12.35 18.44
C LYS A 7 -21.20 -10.92 18.42
N ARG A 8 -20.31 -9.95 18.55
CA ARG A 8 -20.59 -8.52 18.42
C ARG A 8 -21.24 -8.29 17.05
N GLN A 9 -22.52 -7.91 17.01
CA GLN A 9 -23.19 -7.53 15.77
C GLN A 9 -22.87 -6.07 15.42
N ARG A 10 -22.66 -5.79 14.14
CA ARG A 10 -22.47 -4.42 13.64
C ARG A 10 -23.81 -3.69 13.73
N GLY A 11 -23.96 -2.86 14.76
CA GLY A 11 -25.13 -1.98 14.89
C GLY A 11 -25.08 -0.80 13.94
N THR A 12 -26.24 -0.22 13.65
CA THR A 12 -26.35 1.05 12.92
C THR A 12 -25.70 2.18 13.71
N ILE A 13 -24.95 3.05 13.06
CA ILE A 13 -24.36 4.23 13.71
C ILE A 13 -25.50 5.17 14.15
N PRO A 14 -25.57 5.57 15.44
CA PRO A 14 -26.61 6.46 15.91
C PRO A 14 -26.59 7.79 15.17
N ARG A 15 -27.78 8.33 14.86
CA ARG A 15 -27.94 9.60 14.13
C ARG A 15 -27.11 10.74 14.74
N ARG A 16 -27.14 10.89 16.06
CA ARG A 16 -26.34 11.89 16.80
C ARG A 16 -24.83 11.81 16.51
N VAL A 17 -24.28 10.59 16.41
CA VAL A 17 -22.85 10.40 16.14
C VAL A 17 -22.53 10.82 14.71
N ARG A 18 -23.42 10.53 13.75
CA ARG A 18 -23.25 10.96 12.36
C ARG A 18 -23.31 12.49 12.23
N GLU A 19 -24.27 13.12 12.88
CA GLU A 19 -24.42 14.59 12.87
C GLU A 19 -23.17 15.25 13.43
N GLU A 20 -22.67 14.78 14.58
CA GLU A 20 -21.45 15.29 15.20
C GLU A 20 -20.19 15.01 14.34
N VAL A 21 -20.11 13.87 13.64
CA VAL A 21 -19.03 13.59 12.68
C VAL A 21 -19.05 14.58 11.52
N ILE A 22 -20.22 14.87 10.95
CA ILE A 22 -20.35 15.81 9.84
C ILE A 22 -20.00 17.23 10.28
N GLU A 23 -20.45 17.63 11.47
CA GLU A 23 -20.13 18.93 12.05
C GLU A 23 -18.63 19.08 12.33
N THR A 24 -17.99 18.04 12.87
CA THR A 24 -16.57 18.10 13.26
C THR A 24 -15.61 17.95 12.08
N TRP A 25 -15.90 17.02 11.15
CA TRP A 25 -14.95 16.57 10.12
C TRP A 25 -15.43 16.82 8.69
N GLY A 26 -16.64 17.35 8.51
CA GLY A 26 -17.27 17.53 7.20
C GLY A 26 -17.96 16.27 6.67
N ASN A 27 -18.67 16.43 5.55
CA ASN A 27 -19.38 15.34 4.86
C ASN A 27 -18.72 14.88 3.57
N ASP A 28 -17.51 15.35 3.26
CA ASP A 28 -16.79 14.88 2.08
C ASP A 28 -16.21 13.48 2.31
N CYS A 29 -16.03 12.72 1.22
CA CYS A 29 -15.45 11.40 1.29
C CYS A 29 -13.98 11.47 1.71
N TRP A 30 -13.70 10.99 2.92
CA TRP A 30 -12.36 11.08 3.51
C TRP A 30 -11.29 10.21 2.83
N LEU A 31 -11.70 9.16 2.09
CA LEU A 31 -10.80 8.14 1.56
C LEU A 31 -10.06 8.57 0.30
N GLU A 32 -10.73 9.29 -0.60
CA GLU A 32 -10.16 9.74 -1.87
C GLU A 32 -9.46 8.63 -2.68
N LEU A 33 -9.98 7.40 -2.61
CA LEU A 33 -9.53 6.31 -3.48
C LEU A 33 -9.84 6.65 -4.95
N PRO A 34 -9.22 5.98 -5.93
CA PRO A 34 -9.42 6.33 -7.34
C PRO A 34 -10.89 6.25 -7.84
N VAL A 35 -11.75 5.55 -7.11
CA VAL A 35 -13.19 5.41 -7.38
C VAL A 35 -14.06 6.46 -6.66
N CYS A 36 -13.46 7.49 -6.08
CA CYS A 36 -14.15 8.46 -5.24
C CYS A 36 -15.16 9.31 -6.03
N THR A 37 -16.32 9.55 -5.42
CA THR A 37 -17.34 10.49 -5.89
C THR A 37 -17.38 11.76 -5.04
N HIS A 38 -16.40 11.93 -4.16
CA HIS A 38 -16.17 13.05 -3.24
C HIS A 38 -17.26 13.29 -2.17
N HIS A 39 -18.47 12.76 -2.31
CA HIS A 39 -19.55 12.96 -1.35
C HIS A 39 -19.71 11.80 -0.35
N GLY A 40 -19.82 12.11 0.93
CA GLY A 40 -19.98 11.14 2.01
C GLY A 40 -21.42 10.62 2.14
N GLU A 41 -21.64 9.37 1.73
CA GLU A 41 -22.94 8.69 1.80
C GLU A 41 -23.03 7.76 3.03
N GLU A 42 -21.91 7.16 3.42
CA GLU A 42 -21.84 6.10 4.42
C GLU A 42 -21.01 6.49 5.66
N ASP A 43 -21.35 5.90 6.81
CA ASP A 43 -20.55 5.99 8.03
C ASP A 43 -19.45 4.94 8.01
N ASP A 44 -18.24 5.41 7.78
CA ASP A 44 -17.10 4.55 7.62
C ASP A 44 -16.21 4.52 8.86
N HIS A 45 -15.80 3.33 9.28
CA HIS A 45 -14.98 3.15 10.48
C HIS A 45 -13.49 3.25 10.13
N ILE A 46 -12.74 4.18 10.73
CA ILE A 46 -11.29 4.28 10.51
C ILE A 46 -10.61 2.94 10.85
N ILE A 47 -10.84 2.46 12.08
CA ILE A 47 -10.53 1.08 12.49
C ILE A 47 -11.80 0.23 12.27
N PRO A 48 -11.77 -0.80 11.39
CA PRO A 48 -12.94 -1.61 11.08
C PRO A 48 -13.54 -2.27 12.31
N PHE A 49 -14.86 -2.50 12.29
CA PHE A 49 -15.56 -3.18 13.39
C PHE A 49 -14.97 -4.57 13.70
N LYS A 50 -14.53 -5.32 12.68
CA LYS A 50 -13.85 -6.63 12.83
C LYS A 50 -12.52 -6.54 13.57
N ALA A 51 -11.89 -5.35 13.56
CA ALA A 51 -10.68 -5.02 14.29
C ALA A 51 -10.95 -4.47 15.69
N GLY A 52 -12.22 -4.41 16.13
CA GLY A 52 -12.63 -3.87 17.42
C GLY A 52 -13.00 -2.39 17.42
N GLY A 53 -12.94 -1.71 16.26
CA GLY A 53 -13.31 -0.31 16.14
C GLY A 53 -14.75 -0.02 16.51
N ARG A 54 -14.98 1.11 17.17
CA ARG A 54 -16.28 1.50 17.73
C ARG A 54 -17.00 2.53 16.85
N GLY A 55 -18.33 2.58 16.95
CA GLY A 55 -19.17 3.58 16.28
C GLY A 55 -19.20 4.91 17.02
N THR A 56 -18.05 5.58 17.11
CA THR A 56 -17.83 6.83 17.86
C THR A 56 -17.31 7.92 16.94
N VAL A 57 -17.51 9.19 17.29
CA VAL A 57 -17.01 10.34 16.51
C VAL A 57 -15.51 10.26 16.22
N ALA A 58 -14.72 9.77 17.19
CA ALA A 58 -13.28 9.57 17.02
C ALA A 58 -12.90 8.50 15.97
N ASN A 59 -13.78 7.53 15.70
CA ASN A 59 -13.48 6.37 14.83
C ASN A 59 -14.35 6.33 13.56
N ILE A 60 -15.21 7.34 13.34
CA ILE A 60 -16.10 7.39 12.17
C ILE A 60 -15.75 8.60 11.29
N ARG A 61 -15.70 8.39 9.98
CA ARG A 61 -15.60 9.43 8.96
C ARG A 61 -16.63 9.18 7.85
N ARG A 62 -16.95 10.21 7.09
CA ARG A 62 -17.91 10.14 5.98
C ARG A 62 -17.22 9.65 4.72
N ALA A 63 -17.76 8.62 4.07
CA ALA A 63 -17.20 8.04 2.87
C ALA A 63 -18.27 7.86 1.79
N CYS A 64 -17.90 8.01 0.52
CA CYS A 64 -18.79 7.58 -0.56
C CYS A 64 -18.85 6.04 -0.59
N LYS A 65 -19.97 5.49 -1.07
CA LYS A 65 -20.18 4.05 -1.14
C LYS A 65 -19.11 3.34 -1.98
N ALA A 66 -18.70 3.93 -3.09
CA ALA A 66 -17.67 3.35 -3.97
C ALA A 66 -16.32 3.19 -3.25
N CYS A 67 -15.87 4.22 -2.53
CA CYS A 67 -14.64 4.13 -1.73
C CYS A 67 -14.77 3.15 -0.57
N ASN A 68 -15.90 3.13 0.13
CA ASN A 68 -16.09 2.23 1.27
C ASN A 68 -16.04 0.75 0.85
N ILE A 69 -16.66 0.42 -0.30
CA ILE A 69 -16.57 -0.92 -0.88
C ILE A 69 -15.12 -1.24 -1.29
N SER A 70 -14.48 -0.32 -2.03
CA SER A 70 -13.13 -0.52 -2.57
C SER A 70 -12.06 -0.68 -1.49
N ARG A 71 -12.14 0.11 -0.41
CA ARG A 71 -11.18 0.02 0.70
C ARG A 71 -11.30 -1.32 1.44
N SER A 72 -12.50 -1.88 1.52
CA SER A 72 -12.80 -3.10 2.27
C SER A 72 -12.35 -2.97 3.74
N ASN A 73 -11.62 -3.94 4.29
CA ASN A 73 -11.06 -3.89 5.65
C ASN A 73 -9.62 -3.35 5.68
N ARG A 74 -9.16 -2.65 4.64
CA ARG A 74 -7.87 -1.95 4.69
C ARG A 74 -8.00 -0.74 5.62
N VAL A 75 -6.93 -0.45 6.35
CA VAL A 75 -6.80 0.74 7.20
C VAL A 75 -5.73 1.67 6.64
N LEU A 76 -5.67 2.90 7.14
CA LEU A 76 -4.50 3.76 6.92
C LEU A 76 -3.24 3.08 7.47
N SER A 77 -2.11 3.27 6.80
CA SER A 77 -0.80 2.89 7.34
C SER A 77 -0.63 3.46 8.77
N GLY A 78 -0.17 2.63 9.70
CA GLY A 78 0.03 3.00 11.11
C GLY A 78 -1.19 2.83 12.03
N TYR A 79 -2.39 2.57 11.48
CA TYR A 79 -3.57 2.17 12.28
C TYR A 79 -3.66 0.65 12.54
N GLY A 80 -2.65 -0.06 12.06
CA GLY A 80 -2.45 -1.49 12.13
C GLY A 80 -1.01 -1.72 11.69
N ALA A 81 -0.81 -2.39 10.57
CA ALA A 81 0.50 -2.41 9.95
C ALA A 81 0.93 -1.01 9.46
N THR A 82 2.22 -0.71 9.59
CA THR A 82 2.88 0.38 8.85
C THR A 82 3.37 -0.19 7.54
N ILE A 83 2.98 0.43 6.41
CA ILE A 83 3.22 -0.13 5.08
C ILE A 83 4.13 0.78 4.28
N HIS A 84 5.25 0.20 3.86
CA HIS A 84 6.23 0.79 2.97
C HIS A 84 6.12 0.11 1.60
N ALA A 85 5.97 0.89 0.53
CA ALA A 85 5.96 0.40 -0.84
C ALA A 85 7.23 0.86 -1.56
N VAL A 86 8.11 -0.08 -1.89
CA VAL A 86 9.35 0.17 -2.62
C VAL A 86 9.14 -0.13 -4.10
N ILE A 87 9.17 0.93 -4.90
CA ILE A 87 8.93 0.92 -6.34
C ILE A 87 10.16 1.36 -7.13
N GLY A 88 10.23 0.97 -8.40
CA GLY A 88 11.41 1.24 -9.23
C GLY A 88 11.62 0.20 -10.31
N PRO A 89 12.46 0.47 -11.31
CA PRO A 89 12.71 -0.47 -12.39
C PRO A 89 13.41 -1.73 -11.87
N PRO A 90 13.36 -2.85 -12.61
CA PRO A 90 14.22 -4.00 -12.31
C PRO A 90 15.69 -3.58 -12.23
N CYS A 91 16.48 -4.29 -11.42
CA CYS A 91 17.91 -4.01 -11.20
C CYS A 91 18.26 -2.64 -10.56
N ALA A 92 17.26 -1.88 -10.09
CA ALA A 92 17.47 -0.60 -9.41
C ALA A 92 18.11 -0.72 -8.01
N GLY A 93 18.04 -1.90 -7.38
CA GLY A 93 18.53 -2.11 -6.01
C GLY A 93 17.44 -2.12 -4.93
N LYS A 94 16.16 -2.29 -5.31
CA LYS A 94 15.00 -2.31 -4.38
C LYS A 94 15.18 -3.27 -3.20
N SER A 95 15.57 -4.53 -3.44
CA SER A 95 15.76 -5.51 -2.36
C SER A 95 16.92 -5.11 -1.43
N SER A 96 17.99 -4.51 -1.98
CA SER A 96 19.10 -3.97 -1.17
C SER A 96 18.66 -2.76 -0.33
N TYR A 97 17.84 -1.88 -0.89
CA TYR A 97 17.24 -0.76 -0.17
C TYR A 97 16.43 -1.27 1.03
N VAL A 98 15.53 -2.24 0.81
CA VAL A 98 14.76 -2.85 1.91
C VAL A 98 15.68 -3.49 2.96
N ALA A 99 16.69 -4.25 2.55
CA ALA A 99 17.61 -4.89 3.49
C ALA A 99 18.39 -3.89 4.38
N GLN A 100 18.60 -2.66 3.91
CA GLN A 100 19.29 -1.60 4.67
C GLN A 100 18.36 -0.78 5.57
N HIS A 101 17.06 -0.72 5.25
CA HIS A 101 16.12 0.21 5.91
C HIS A 101 15.04 -0.51 6.74
N ALA A 102 14.72 -1.76 6.43
CA ALA A 102 13.73 -2.53 7.18
C ALA A 102 14.32 -3.01 8.50
N ALA A 103 13.52 -2.94 9.57
CA ALA A 103 13.85 -3.57 10.83
C ALA A 103 13.92 -5.10 10.67
N SER A 104 14.68 -5.78 11.54
CA SER A 104 14.93 -7.23 11.45
C SER A 104 13.67 -8.09 11.60
N ASP A 105 12.61 -7.56 12.22
CA ASP A 105 11.32 -8.21 12.44
C ASP A 105 10.24 -7.80 11.41
N ALA A 106 10.60 -6.96 10.43
CA ALA A 106 9.67 -6.52 9.41
C ALA A 106 9.28 -7.64 8.43
N LEU A 107 8.04 -7.58 7.94
CA LEU A 107 7.53 -8.50 6.93
C LEU A 107 7.83 -7.98 5.53
N VAL A 108 8.61 -8.72 4.74
CA VAL A 108 8.99 -8.32 3.38
C VAL A 108 8.24 -9.15 2.34
N LEU A 109 7.55 -8.48 1.43
CA LEU A 109 6.86 -9.10 0.29
C LEU A 109 7.62 -8.80 -1.01
N ASP A 110 8.50 -9.72 -1.39
CA ASP A 110 9.33 -9.65 -2.60
C ASP A 110 8.96 -10.79 -3.56
N PHE A 111 8.52 -10.44 -4.77
CA PHE A 111 8.15 -11.42 -5.79
C PHE A 111 9.34 -12.31 -6.19
N ASP A 112 10.55 -11.75 -6.34
CA ASP A 112 11.70 -12.51 -6.80
C ASP A 112 12.10 -13.56 -5.74
N GLN A 113 11.99 -13.22 -4.45
CA GLN A 113 12.24 -14.17 -3.36
C GLN A 113 11.13 -15.23 -3.25
N LEU A 114 9.86 -14.83 -3.38
CA LEU A 114 8.75 -15.78 -3.44
C LEU A 114 8.88 -16.76 -4.61
N ALA A 115 9.20 -16.26 -5.81
CA ALA A 115 9.43 -17.08 -6.97
C ALA A 115 10.61 -18.04 -6.77
N SER A 116 11.70 -17.57 -6.14
CA SER A 116 12.85 -18.42 -5.79
C SER A 116 12.45 -19.54 -4.82
N ALA A 117 11.58 -19.27 -3.85
CA ALA A 117 11.09 -20.26 -2.90
C ALA A 117 10.13 -21.30 -3.52
N LEU A 118 9.53 -20.99 -4.66
CA LEU A 118 8.61 -21.89 -5.38
C LEU A 118 9.32 -22.85 -6.35
N THR A 119 10.65 -22.79 -6.45
CA THR A 119 11.43 -23.68 -7.33
C THR A 119 12.58 -24.33 -6.56
N LEU A 120 12.91 -25.58 -6.92
CA LEU A 120 14.06 -26.32 -6.34
C LEU A 120 15.41 -25.89 -6.91
N GLY A 121 15.40 -25.05 -7.95
CA GLY A 121 16.60 -24.52 -8.59
C GLY A 121 16.29 -23.73 -9.85
N GLY A 122 17.33 -23.13 -10.43
CA GLY A 122 17.24 -22.33 -11.66
C GLY A 122 17.18 -20.84 -11.41
N ASP A 123 17.64 -20.09 -12.41
CA ASP A 123 17.65 -18.63 -12.36
C ASP A 123 16.26 -18.08 -12.71
N VAL A 124 15.44 -17.83 -11.68
CA VAL A 124 14.10 -17.24 -11.81
C VAL A 124 14.11 -15.84 -12.44
N LYS A 125 15.27 -15.18 -12.43
CA LYS A 125 15.47 -13.82 -12.95
C LYS A 125 15.83 -13.83 -14.43
N ALA A 126 16.65 -14.79 -14.88
CA ALA A 126 17.03 -14.94 -16.27
C ALA A 126 16.04 -15.77 -17.11
N LYS A 127 15.46 -16.84 -16.54
CA LYS A 127 14.61 -17.80 -17.30
C LYS A 127 13.37 -18.23 -16.51
N PRO A 128 12.47 -17.31 -16.11
CA PRO A 128 11.23 -17.70 -15.45
C PRO A 128 10.29 -18.44 -16.41
N THR A 129 9.63 -19.49 -15.92
CA THR A 129 8.58 -20.20 -16.66
C THR A 129 7.22 -19.56 -16.40
N ALA A 130 6.29 -19.69 -17.35
CA ALA A 130 4.93 -19.15 -17.17
C ALA A 130 4.20 -19.71 -15.93
N PRO A 131 4.25 -21.03 -15.62
CA PRO A 131 3.66 -21.56 -14.39
C PRO A 131 4.25 -20.96 -13.12
N LEU A 132 5.57 -20.74 -13.08
CA LEU A 132 6.22 -20.09 -11.93
C LEU A 132 5.75 -18.66 -11.75
N ILE A 133 5.65 -17.90 -12.85
CA ILE A 133 5.16 -16.51 -12.82
C ILE A 133 3.72 -16.47 -12.28
N GLN A 134 2.85 -17.35 -12.79
CA GLN A 134 1.44 -17.40 -12.36
C GLN A 134 1.30 -17.80 -10.88
N ALA A 135 2.02 -18.84 -10.44
CA ALA A 135 2.03 -19.27 -9.05
C ALA A 135 2.57 -18.17 -8.12
N GLY A 136 3.69 -17.55 -8.49
CA GLY A 136 4.27 -16.43 -7.76
C GLY A 136 3.33 -15.22 -7.67
N GLN A 137 2.60 -14.91 -8.74
CA GLN A 137 1.63 -13.80 -8.75
C GLN A 137 0.45 -14.09 -7.82
N GLY A 138 -0.06 -15.32 -7.84
CA GLY A 138 -1.10 -15.77 -6.90
C GLY A 138 -0.65 -15.69 -5.45
N ALA A 139 0.55 -16.20 -5.15
CA ALA A 139 1.15 -16.14 -3.81
C ALA A 139 1.34 -14.69 -3.34
N TRP A 140 1.91 -13.84 -4.19
CA TRP A 140 2.11 -12.42 -3.90
C TRP A 140 0.78 -11.71 -3.63
N GLN A 141 -0.23 -11.92 -4.47
CA GLN A 141 -1.54 -11.28 -4.33
C GLN A 141 -2.27 -11.74 -3.05
N GLY A 142 -2.17 -13.02 -2.70
CA GLY A 142 -2.71 -13.57 -1.46
C GLY A 142 -2.04 -12.96 -0.22
N ALA A 143 -0.70 -12.93 -0.21
CA ALA A 143 0.08 -12.34 0.87
C ALA A 143 -0.19 -10.84 1.01
N TYR A 144 -0.13 -10.08 -0.09
CA TYR A 144 -0.46 -8.66 -0.14
C TYR A 144 -1.84 -8.40 0.49
N ASN A 145 -2.86 -9.16 0.07
CA ASN A 145 -4.22 -9.00 0.59
C ASN A 145 -4.32 -9.23 2.10
N LYS A 146 -3.52 -10.12 2.67
CA LYS A 146 -3.49 -10.37 4.11
C LYS A 146 -2.76 -9.27 4.86
N LEU A 147 -1.58 -8.88 4.37
CA LEU A 147 -0.71 -7.89 5.00
C LEU A 147 -1.37 -6.50 5.08
N VAL A 148 -1.99 -6.03 3.99
CA VAL A 148 -2.65 -4.70 3.94
C VAL A 148 -3.94 -4.59 4.76
N ARG A 149 -4.39 -5.68 5.38
CA ARG A 149 -5.57 -5.75 6.26
C ARG A 149 -5.18 -6.19 7.68
N MET A 150 -3.88 -6.20 7.99
CA MET A 150 -3.38 -6.59 9.30
C MET A 150 -3.59 -5.44 10.29
N ASN A 151 -4.19 -5.75 11.44
CA ASN A 151 -4.39 -4.80 12.53
C ASN A 151 -3.28 -4.86 13.58
N ALA A 152 -2.33 -5.79 13.43
CA ALA A 152 -1.16 -5.85 14.30
C ALA A 152 -0.17 -4.74 13.93
N PRO A 153 0.47 -4.10 14.91
CA PRO A 153 1.47 -3.06 14.67
C PRO A 153 2.78 -3.70 14.21
N VAL A 154 2.86 -4.01 12.92
CA VAL A 154 4.05 -4.58 12.27
C VAL A 154 4.45 -3.74 11.08
N ASP A 155 5.73 -3.70 10.77
CA ASP A 155 6.24 -3.07 9.56
C ASP A 155 6.16 -4.04 8.38
N VAL A 156 5.60 -3.55 7.27
CA VAL A 156 5.42 -4.33 6.04
C VAL A 156 6.09 -3.60 4.89
N TRP A 157 7.01 -4.28 4.22
CA TRP A 157 7.74 -3.77 3.05
C TRP A 157 7.28 -4.50 1.79
N LEU A 158 6.64 -3.78 0.88
CA LEU A 158 6.15 -4.29 -0.39
C LEU A 158 7.15 -3.92 -1.49
N ILE A 159 7.75 -4.90 -2.16
CA ILE A 159 8.61 -4.66 -3.32
C ILE A 159 7.80 -4.90 -4.59
N LYS A 160 7.70 -3.88 -5.45
CA LYS A 160 6.99 -3.98 -6.73
C LYS A 160 7.61 -3.05 -7.76
N SER A 161 7.87 -3.51 -8.98
CA SER A 161 8.49 -2.62 -9.98
C SER A 161 7.53 -1.51 -10.45
N ILE A 162 6.38 -1.88 -11.00
CA ILE A 162 5.35 -0.96 -11.50
C ILE A 162 4.21 -0.90 -10.49
N PRO A 163 3.80 0.27 -9.98
CA PRO A 163 2.69 0.41 -9.03
C PRO A 163 1.34 0.37 -9.76
N ALA A 164 1.11 -0.70 -10.53
CA ALA A 164 -0.14 -1.03 -11.20
C ALA A 164 -0.28 -2.54 -11.38
N SER A 165 -1.51 -3.00 -11.56
CA SER A 165 -1.86 -4.34 -12.02
C SER A 165 -3.18 -4.28 -12.79
N HIS A 166 -3.56 -5.39 -13.43
CA HIS A 166 -4.86 -5.47 -14.10
C HIS A 166 -6.04 -5.20 -13.14
N ALA A 167 -5.98 -5.75 -11.91
CA ALA A 167 -7.01 -5.54 -10.90
C ALA A 167 -6.94 -4.14 -10.25
N HIS A 168 -5.75 -3.54 -10.19
CA HIS A 168 -5.51 -2.25 -9.56
C HIS A 168 -4.66 -1.36 -10.49
N PRO A 169 -5.23 -0.80 -11.57
CA PRO A 169 -4.48 -0.02 -12.55
C PRO A 169 -3.96 1.31 -11.97
N ARG A 170 -4.62 1.83 -10.92
CA ARG A 170 -4.25 3.06 -10.21
C ARG A 170 -3.72 2.76 -8.80
N LEU A 171 -2.95 1.68 -8.66
CA LEU A 171 -2.48 1.19 -7.35
C LEU A 171 -1.62 2.22 -6.60
N LEU A 172 -0.81 3.03 -7.31
CA LEU A 172 -0.08 4.15 -6.70
C LEU A 172 -1.03 5.12 -5.98
N GLU A 173 -2.13 5.51 -6.64
CA GLU A 173 -3.13 6.40 -6.04
C GLU A 173 -3.82 5.75 -4.83
N GLU A 174 -4.10 4.44 -4.89
CA GLU A 174 -4.65 3.71 -3.74
C GLU A 174 -3.69 3.72 -2.55
N TRP A 175 -2.40 3.47 -2.78
CA TRP A 175 -1.37 3.47 -1.73
C TRP A 175 -1.18 4.85 -1.11
N LEU A 176 -1.14 5.90 -1.93
CA LEU A 176 -1.10 7.29 -1.45
C LEU A 176 -2.34 7.60 -0.60
N ALA A 177 -3.54 7.28 -1.08
CA ALA A 177 -4.80 7.53 -0.38
C ALA A 177 -4.88 6.82 1.00
N LEU A 178 -4.27 5.63 1.11
CA LEU A 178 -4.14 4.84 2.34
C LEU A 178 -2.89 5.18 3.17
N ASP A 179 -2.18 6.24 2.81
CA ASP A 179 -1.03 6.80 3.52
C ASP A 179 0.17 5.86 3.65
N TYR A 180 0.41 5.01 2.65
CA TYR A 180 1.60 4.17 2.61
C TYR A 180 2.84 5.06 2.42
N ASP A 181 3.96 4.66 3.00
CA ASP A 181 5.25 5.29 2.72
C ASP A 181 5.79 4.75 1.39
N ILE A 182 5.90 5.59 0.38
CA ILE A 182 6.29 5.15 -0.96
C ILE A 182 7.73 5.59 -1.25
N HIS A 183 8.58 4.61 -1.55
CA HIS A 183 10.00 4.77 -1.81
C HIS A 183 10.28 4.46 -3.27
N VAL A 184 10.79 5.44 -4.01
CA VAL A 184 11.23 5.31 -5.40
C VAL A 184 12.73 5.04 -5.42
N VAL A 185 13.09 3.83 -5.82
CA VAL A 185 14.49 3.40 -5.99
C VAL A 185 14.78 3.36 -7.48
N ASP A 186 15.51 4.35 -7.96
CA ASP A 186 15.84 4.50 -9.38
C ASP A 186 17.21 5.19 -9.56
N PRO A 187 18.29 4.45 -9.90
CA PRO A 187 19.60 5.03 -10.19
C PRO A 187 19.70 5.63 -11.61
N GLY A 188 18.61 5.64 -12.37
CA GLY A 188 18.54 6.19 -13.72
C GLY A 188 18.67 5.15 -14.83
N ALA A 189 18.18 5.53 -16.01
CA ALA A 189 18.03 4.65 -17.16
C ALA A 189 19.34 3.98 -17.59
N ALA A 190 20.43 4.75 -17.71
CA ALA A 190 21.72 4.23 -18.13
C ALA A 190 22.19 3.09 -17.22
N VAL A 191 22.18 3.30 -15.90
CA VAL A 191 22.60 2.30 -14.91
C VAL A 191 21.69 1.07 -14.94
N VAL A 192 20.37 1.27 -15.08
CA VAL A 192 19.40 0.17 -15.09
C VAL A 192 19.56 -0.70 -16.33
N PHE A 193 19.70 -0.10 -17.52
CA PHE A 193 19.84 -0.87 -18.75
C PHE A 193 21.19 -1.58 -18.85
N ASP A 194 22.27 -0.96 -18.36
CA ASP A 194 23.57 -1.64 -18.18
C ASP A 194 23.45 -2.85 -17.24
N ARG A 195 22.81 -2.69 -16.08
CA ARG A 195 22.59 -3.80 -15.14
C ARG A 195 21.70 -4.91 -15.70
N LEU A 196 20.70 -4.58 -16.52
CA LEU A 196 19.85 -5.57 -17.19
C LEU A 196 20.66 -6.43 -18.17
N GLU A 197 21.63 -5.84 -18.86
CA GLU A 197 22.52 -6.54 -19.79
C GLU A 197 23.54 -7.39 -19.03
N THR A 198 24.28 -6.80 -18.09
CA THR A 198 25.32 -7.49 -17.31
C THR A 198 24.76 -8.65 -16.48
N GLN A 199 23.54 -8.52 -15.94
CA GLN A 199 22.85 -9.59 -15.20
C GLN A 199 22.02 -10.52 -16.10
N GLN A 200 22.11 -10.38 -17.44
CA GLN A 200 21.43 -11.22 -18.42
C GLN A 200 19.92 -11.38 -18.15
N ARG A 201 19.25 -10.29 -17.74
CA ARG A 201 17.82 -10.34 -17.41
C ARG A 201 16.97 -10.63 -18.65
N ASN A 202 15.82 -11.28 -18.43
CA ASN A 202 14.89 -11.64 -19.50
C ASN A 202 14.23 -10.42 -20.17
N GLU A 203 13.57 -10.63 -21.32
CA GLU A 203 12.90 -9.55 -22.07
C GLU A 203 11.74 -8.90 -21.30
N GLY A 204 11.03 -9.67 -20.46
CA GLY A 204 9.99 -9.12 -19.59
C GLY A 204 10.52 -8.07 -18.62
N ALA A 205 11.75 -8.25 -18.10
CA ALA A 205 12.42 -7.24 -17.28
C ALA A 205 12.79 -5.99 -18.10
N ARG A 206 13.27 -6.15 -19.34
CA ARG A 206 13.53 -5.00 -20.23
C ARG A 206 12.26 -4.23 -20.56
N GLN A 207 11.17 -4.92 -20.86
CA GLN A 207 9.86 -4.31 -21.09
C GLN A 207 9.36 -3.56 -19.84
N THR A 208 9.51 -4.17 -18.66
CA THR A 208 9.15 -3.55 -17.39
C THR A 208 9.98 -2.28 -17.12
N ALA A 209 11.27 -2.27 -17.45
CA ALA A 209 12.11 -1.09 -17.31
C ALA A 209 11.70 0.04 -18.28
N ARG A 210 11.41 -0.28 -19.55
CA ARG A 210 10.86 0.68 -20.51
C ARG A 210 9.55 1.28 -20.01
N GLN A 211 8.65 0.44 -19.50
CA GLN A 211 7.38 0.87 -18.92
C GLN A 211 7.61 1.77 -17.69
N TRP A 212 8.55 1.44 -16.82
CA TRP A 212 8.86 2.28 -15.65
C TRP A 212 9.21 3.70 -16.07
N TYR A 213 10.12 3.87 -17.02
CA TYR A 213 10.56 5.19 -17.46
C TYR A 213 9.48 5.97 -18.22
N SER A 214 8.49 5.31 -18.84
CA SER A 214 7.34 6.00 -19.44
C SER A 214 6.36 6.56 -18.41
N LEU A 215 6.43 6.15 -17.14
CA LEU A 215 5.56 6.68 -16.09
C LEU A 215 6.04 8.03 -15.56
N HIS A 216 7.29 8.43 -15.84
CA HIS A 216 7.92 9.65 -15.33
C HIS A 216 7.78 9.81 -13.81
N LEU A 217 7.83 8.69 -13.07
CA LEU A 217 7.78 8.70 -11.61
C LEU A 217 9.13 9.10 -11.03
N SER A 218 9.08 9.90 -9.96
CA SER A 218 10.24 10.26 -9.14
C SER A 218 9.81 10.32 -7.67
N GLN A 219 10.78 10.22 -6.75
CA GLN A 219 10.50 10.40 -5.33
C GLN A 219 9.86 11.77 -5.07
N GLN A 220 10.35 12.83 -5.71
CA GLN A 220 9.82 14.18 -5.56
C GLN A 220 8.33 14.27 -5.95
N LEU A 221 7.93 13.62 -7.05
CA LEU A 221 6.52 13.60 -7.46
C LEU A 221 5.65 12.88 -6.42
N VAL A 222 6.14 11.76 -5.89
CA VAL A 222 5.47 10.99 -4.83
C VAL A 222 5.35 11.83 -3.57
N ASP A 223 6.42 12.50 -3.14
CA ASP A 223 6.47 13.32 -1.93
C ASP A 223 5.45 14.46 -1.96
N VAL A 224 5.34 15.16 -3.10
CA VAL A 224 4.35 16.24 -3.27
C VAL A 224 2.93 15.70 -3.09
N ARG A 225 2.62 14.55 -3.69
CA ARG A 225 1.29 13.93 -3.59
C ARG A 225 1.03 13.39 -2.18
N GLN A 226 2.04 12.80 -1.54
CA GLN A 226 1.95 12.31 -0.17
C GLN A 226 1.73 13.46 0.81
N ALA A 227 2.44 14.58 0.65
CA ALA A 227 2.28 15.77 1.49
C ALA A 227 0.86 16.33 1.39
N ALA A 228 0.32 16.45 0.17
CA ALA A 228 -1.06 16.89 -0.05
C ALA A 228 -2.07 15.96 0.65
N ARG A 229 -1.87 14.63 0.55
CA ARG A 229 -2.74 13.67 1.23
C ARG A 229 -2.61 13.75 2.75
N ARG A 230 -1.39 13.81 3.29
CA ARG A 230 -1.14 13.91 4.73
C ARG A 230 -1.70 15.18 5.34
N ALA A 231 -1.66 16.31 4.64
CA ALA A 231 -2.30 17.54 5.08
C ALA A 231 -3.82 17.36 5.28
N LYS A 232 -4.50 16.65 4.36
CA LYS A 232 -5.91 16.29 4.52
C LYS A 232 -6.14 15.34 5.70
N LEU A 233 -5.28 14.35 5.87
CA LEU A 233 -5.38 13.43 7.01
C LEU A 233 -5.18 14.14 8.35
N VAL A 234 -4.30 15.14 8.43
CA VAL A 234 -4.17 16.01 9.62
C VAL A 234 -5.45 16.80 9.88
N ALA A 235 -6.05 17.42 8.85
CA ALA A 235 -7.33 18.13 8.98
C ALA A 235 -8.47 17.22 9.46
N LEU A 236 -8.42 15.94 9.08
CA LEU A 236 -9.37 14.91 9.51
C LEU A 236 -9.03 14.30 10.89
N GLY A 237 -7.98 14.75 11.57
CA GLY A 237 -7.53 14.19 12.85
C GLY A 237 -7.01 12.76 12.75
N LEU A 238 -6.54 12.34 11.57
CA LEU A 238 -6.08 10.98 11.26
C LEU A 238 -4.55 10.87 11.18
N ARG A 239 -3.83 11.97 11.37
CA ARG A 239 -2.37 12.01 11.44
C ARG A 239 -1.95 13.18 12.33
N SER A 240 -0.82 13.05 13.03
CA SER A 240 -0.20 14.17 13.74
C SER A 240 0.49 15.11 12.75
N GLY A 241 0.41 16.43 13.00
CA GLY A 241 0.99 17.46 12.12
C GLY A 241 2.52 17.48 12.05
N SER A 242 3.21 16.68 12.86
CA SER A 242 4.67 16.57 12.86
C SER A 242 5.13 15.16 12.46
N THR A 243 5.78 15.02 11.31
CA THR A 243 6.74 13.94 11.10
C THR A 243 7.80 14.40 10.10
N SER A 244 9.06 14.31 10.52
CA SER A 244 10.25 14.63 9.73
C SER A 244 10.22 13.90 8.39
N VAL A 245 10.51 14.62 7.32
CA VAL A 245 10.89 14.03 6.03
C VAL A 245 12.08 13.11 6.32
N ALA A 246 11.88 11.79 6.20
CA ALA A 246 12.98 10.84 6.29
C ALA A 246 14.08 11.29 5.31
N SER A 247 15.32 11.34 5.80
CA SER A 247 16.48 11.76 5.03
C SER A 247 16.53 11.04 3.69
N ARG A 248 16.72 11.81 2.62
CA ARG A 248 16.75 11.31 1.24
C ARG A 248 17.87 10.26 1.09
N PRO A 249 17.64 9.16 0.37
CA PRO A 249 18.73 8.30 -0.09
C PRO A 249 19.57 9.08 -1.11
N GLU A 250 20.86 9.24 -0.83
CA GLU A 250 21.84 9.67 -1.83
C GLU A 250 22.29 8.42 -2.61
N TRP A 251 22.28 8.50 -3.94
CA TRP A 251 22.64 7.40 -4.86
C TRP A 251 24.00 7.66 -5.49
#